data_AF-A0A368MXQ9-F1
#
_entry.id   AF-A0A368MXQ9-F1
#
_cell.length_a   1.000
_cell.length_b   1.000
_cell.length_c   1.000
_cell.angle_alpha   90.00
_cell.angle_beta   90.00
_cell.angle_gamma   90.00
#
_symmetry.space_group_name_H-M   'P 1'
#
loop_
_entity.id
_entity.type
_entity.pdbx_description
1 polymer ?
#
loop_
_entity_poly.entity_id
_entity_poly.type
_entity_poly.pdbx_seq_one_letter_code
_entity_poly.pdbx_strand_id
1 'polypeptide(L)'
;MKIMIVAEGSEEDLDLLLVIADKFNIKISKPSFKLQEKDSHKKNDDYKNAYLPWSKSDDEKLEILYFAGKNTVELSEFFGRNQGAIQSRIKKLELPEKYGKIK
;
A
#
# COMPACT_ATOMS: atom_id res chain seq x y z
N MET A 1 -25.91 8.93 -8.35
CA MET A 1 -25.56 7.84 -9.29
C MET A 1 -24.55 6.95 -8.57
N LYS A 2 -24.92 5.71 -8.27
CA LYS A 2 -24.06 4.77 -7.54
C LYS A 2 -23.31 3.95 -8.59
N ILE A 3 -22.03 4.21 -8.76
CA ILE A 3 -21.20 3.49 -9.73
C ILE A 3 -20.74 2.20 -9.04
N MET A 4 -21.32 1.05 -9.42
CA MET A 4 -20.82 -0.26 -9.02
C MET A 4 -19.76 -0.67 -10.02
N ILE A 5 -18.50 -0.75 -9.56
CA ILE A 5 -17.40 -1.30 -10.35
C ILE A 5 -17.23 -2.74 -9.87
N VAL A 6 -17.59 -3.71 -10.73
CA VAL A 6 -17.28 -5.13 -10.50
C VAL A 6 -15.81 -5.30 -10.90
N ALA A 7 -14.92 -5.36 -9.91
CA ALA A 7 -13.50 -5.55 -10.15
C ALA A 7 -13.13 -7.03 -9.96
N GLU A 8 -12.81 -7.70 -11.06
CA GLU A 8 -11.87 -8.83 -11.03
C GLU A 8 -10.47 -8.25 -10.79
N GLY A 9 -10.17 -7.90 -9.54
CA GLY A 9 -8.88 -7.36 -9.12
C GLY A 9 -8.45 -8.07 -7.84
N SER A 10 -7.14 -8.28 -7.68
CA SER A 10 -6.61 -8.92 -6.48
C SER A 10 -6.88 -8.06 -5.25
N GLU A 11 -6.92 -8.65 -4.06
CA GLU A 11 -7.28 -7.99 -2.80
C GLU A 11 -6.48 -6.70 -2.56
N GLU A 12 -5.23 -6.65 -3.04
CA GLU A 12 -4.30 -5.53 -2.94
C GLU A 12 -4.73 -4.29 -3.75
N ASP A 13 -5.46 -4.48 -4.85
CA ASP A 13 -5.93 -3.37 -5.69
C ASP A 13 -7.17 -2.67 -5.06
N LEU A 14 -7.93 -3.37 -4.22
CA LEU A 14 -9.07 -2.79 -3.49
C LEU A 14 -8.63 -1.84 -2.37
N ASP A 15 -7.55 -2.17 -1.66
CA ASP A 15 -7.00 -1.31 -0.60
C ASP A 15 -6.44 -0.01 -1.17
N LEU A 16 -5.77 -0.08 -2.34
CA LEU A 16 -5.29 1.11 -3.04
C LEU A 16 -6.44 2.01 -3.49
N LEU A 17 -7.54 1.42 -4.01
CA LEU A 17 -8.74 2.16 -4.39
C LEU A 17 -9.40 2.83 -3.19
N LEU A 18 -9.43 2.19 -2.02
CA LEU A 18 -10.01 2.77 -0.81
C LEU A 18 -9.19 3.98 -0.32
N VAL A 19 -7.86 3.91 -0.37
CA VAL A 19 -6.97 5.03 -0.03
C VAL A 19 -7.17 6.22 -0.98
N ILE A 20 -7.26 5.97 -2.28
CA ILE A 20 -7.53 7.01 -3.29
C ILE A 20 -8.92 7.63 -3.06
N ALA A 21 -9.93 6.80 -2.81
CA ALA A 21 -11.31 7.24 -2.58
C ALA A 21 -11.45 8.24 -1.44
N ASP A 22 -10.86 7.93 -0.28
CA ASP A 22 -10.94 8.73 0.92
C ASP A 22 -10.28 10.10 0.70
N LYS A 23 -9.10 10.09 0.07
CA LYS A 23 -8.35 11.30 -0.25
C LYS A 23 -9.07 12.24 -1.21
N PHE A 24 -9.77 11.70 -2.22
CA PHE A 24 -10.52 12.51 -3.18
C PHE A 24 -11.98 12.75 -2.77
N ASN A 25 -12.36 12.40 -1.53
CA ASN A 25 -13.72 12.48 -1.01
C ASN A 25 -14.76 11.81 -1.93
N ILE A 26 -14.34 10.73 -2.59
CA ILE A 26 -15.17 9.96 -3.51
C ILE A 26 -15.98 9.00 -2.64
N LYS A 27 -17.31 9.13 -2.67
CA LYS A 27 -18.21 8.20 -1.98
C LYS A 27 -18.23 6.86 -2.69
N ILE A 28 -17.37 5.95 -2.29
CA ILE A 28 -17.39 4.54 -2.70
C ILE A 28 -18.08 3.74 -1.60
N SER A 29 -19.06 2.90 -1.97
CA SER A 29 -19.59 1.93 -1.02
C SER A 29 -18.55 0.84 -0.82
N LYS A 30 -18.11 0.61 0.42
CA LYS A 30 -17.21 -0.49 0.77
C LYS A 30 -17.69 -1.78 0.09
N PRO A 31 -16.90 -2.41 -0.79
CA PRO A 31 -17.20 -3.79 -1.17
C PRO A 31 -17.17 -4.61 0.13
N SER A 32 -18.18 -5.46 0.32
CA SER A 32 -18.28 -6.34 1.48
C SER A 32 -17.20 -7.42 1.37
N PHE A 33 -15.98 -7.10 1.75
CA PHE A 33 -14.93 -8.09 1.97
C PHE A 33 -14.76 -8.31 3.46
N LYS A 34 -14.78 -9.56 3.91
CA LYS A 34 -14.58 -9.90 5.33
C LYS A 34 -13.12 -9.59 5.68
N LEU A 35 -12.90 -8.55 6.48
CA LEU A 35 -11.65 -8.35 7.20
C LEU A 35 -11.46 -9.57 8.13
N GLN A 36 -10.53 -10.46 7.79
CA GLN A 36 -10.05 -11.44 8.76
C GLN A 36 -9.04 -10.72 9.64
N GLU A 37 -9.38 -10.49 10.91
CA GLU A 37 -8.41 -10.16 11.95
C GLU A 37 -7.37 -11.29 11.98
N LYS A 38 -6.12 -11.02 11.55
CA LYS A 38 -5.01 -11.95 11.70
C LYS A 38 -4.14 -11.48 12.85
N ASP A 39 -4.10 -12.32 13.88
CA ASP A 39 -3.33 -12.15 15.11
C ASP A 39 -1.89 -11.70 14.83
N SER A 40 -1.54 -10.60 15.49
CA SER A 40 -0.24 -9.93 15.44
C SER A 40 0.82 -10.70 16.24
N HIS A 41 1.26 -11.89 15.82
CA HIS A 41 2.52 -12.49 16.28
C HIS A 41 2.98 -13.65 15.37
N LYS A 42 3.79 -13.34 14.35
CA LYS A 42 4.79 -14.29 13.81
C LYS A 42 5.91 -13.53 13.09
N LYS A 43 7.05 -13.42 13.77
CA LYS A 43 8.35 -13.27 13.11
C LYS A 43 8.64 -14.59 12.39
N ASN A 44 8.97 -14.55 11.10
CA ASN A 44 9.98 -15.35 10.39
C ASN A 44 9.70 -15.34 8.86
N ASP A 45 10.58 -14.64 8.15
CA ASP A 45 11.36 -15.13 6.99
C ASP A 45 10.78 -15.35 5.58
N ASP A 46 9.52 -15.09 5.29
CA ASP A 46 9.01 -15.22 3.90
C ASP A 46 8.48 -13.90 3.31
N TYR A 47 9.34 -12.89 3.20
CA TYR A 47 9.07 -11.78 2.27
C TYR A 47 9.21 -12.34 0.85
N LYS A 48 8.13 -12.92 0.30
CA LYS A 48 8.08 -13.53 -1.05
C LYS A 48 8.67 -12.62 -2.14
N ASN A 49 8.62 -11.31 -1.93
CA ASN A 49 9.08 -10.30 -2.87
C ASN A 49 10.43 -9.65 -2.50
N ALA A 50 11.16 -10.12 -1.47
CA ALA A 50 12.40 -9.49 -1.00
C ALA A 50 13.49 -9.40 -2.07
N TYR A 51 13.54 -10.36 -2.99
CA TYR A 51 14.52 -10.41 -4.08
C TYR A 51 13.97 -9.97 -5.43
N LEU A 52 12.67 -9.67 -5.53
CA LEU A 52 12.10 -9.17 -6.78
C LEU A 52 12.55 -7.73 -7.02
N PRO A 53 12.92 -7.36 -8.26
CA PRO A 53 13.15 -5.97 -8.60
C PRO A 53 11.89 -5.15 -8.32
N TRP A 54 12.05 -3.87 -8.01
CA TRP A 54 10.92 -2.95 -7.95
C TRP A 54 10.51 -2.63 -9.38
N SER A 55 9.25 -2.90 -9.71
CA SER A 55 8.67 -2.47 -10.97
C SER A 55 8.32 -0.98 -10.91
N LYS A 56 8.12 -0.35 -12.08
CA LYS A 56 7.62 1.03 -12.12
C LYS A 56 6.25 1.17 -11.45
N SER A 57 5.38 0.15 -11.59
CA SER A 57 4.08 0.13 -10.93
C SER A 57 4.22 0.07 -9.40
N ASP A 58 5.21 -0.69 -8.88
CA ASP A 58 5.48 -0.71 -7.44
C ASP A 58 5.92 0.66 -6.92
N ASP A 59 6.78 1.35 -7.68
CA ASP A 59 7.25 2.70 -7.33
C ASP A 59 6.08 3.71 -7.33
N GLU A 60 5.18 3.65 -8.33
CA GLU A 60 3.96 4.48 -8.41
C GLU A 60 3.01 4.19 -7.23
N LYS A 61 2.76 2.91 -6.91
CA LYS A 61 1.94 2.51 -5.76
C LYS A 61 2.55 2.99 -4.44
N LEU A 62 3.87 2.87 -4.29
CA LEU A 62 4.58 3.30 -3.08
C LEU A 62 4.49 4.81 -2.89
N GLU A 63 4.63 5.58 -3.96
CA GLU A 63 4.50 7.05 -3.93
C GLU A 63 3.08 7.47 -3.53
N ILE A 64 2.04 6.83 -4.07
CA ILE A 64 0.64 7.09 -3.70
C ILE A 64 0.39 6.81 -2.22
N LEU A 65 0.83 5.65 -1.73
CA LEU A 65 0.63 5.25 -0.33
C LEU A 65 1.45 6.11 0.64
N TYR A 66 2.67 6.49 0.25
CA TYR A 66 3.50 7.43 1.02
C TYR A 66 2.83 8.80 1.11
N PHE A 67 2.33 9.32 -0.01
CA PHE A 67 1.56 10.56 -0.03
C PHE A 67 0.35 10.47 0.90
N ALA A 68 -0.32 9.32 0.93
CA ALA A 68 -1.45 9.07 1.82
C ALA A 68 -1.08 8.98 3.31
N GLY A 69 0.21 9.11 3.65
CA GLY A 69 0.70 9.13 5.03
C GLY A 69 0.87 7.75 5.65
N LYS A 70 0.85 6.67 4.85
CA LYS A 70 1.08 5.31 5.35
C LYS A 70 2.48 5.18 5.92
N ASN A 71 2.58 4.61 7.11
CA ASN A 71 3.87 4.43 7.77
C ASN A 71 4.64 3.22 7.19
N THR A 72 5.92 3.11 7.53
CA THR A 72 6.81 2.06 6.98
C THR A 72 6.32 0.64 7.28
N VAL A 73 5.63 0.42 8.40
CA VAL A 73 5.09 -0.89 8.78
C VAL A 73 3.95 -1.28 7.86
N GLU A 74 2.99 -0.38 7.65
CA GLU A 74 1.84 -0.60 6.75
C GLU A 74 2.30 -0.82 5.30
N LEU A 75 3.30 -0.06 4.85
CA LEU A 75 3.90 -0.24 3.52
C LEU A 75 4.62 -1.61 3.42
N SER A 76 5.31 -2.03 4.47
CA SER A 76 6.00 -3.32 4.52
C SER A 76 5.01 -4.49 4.37
N GLU A 77 3.88 -4.41 5.05
CA GLU A 77 2.79 -5.38 4.97
C GLU A 77 2.16 -5.38 3.57
N PHE A 78 1.81 -4.20 3.03
CA PHE A 78 1.18 -4.07 1.71
C PHE A 78 2.04 -4.65 0.57
N PHE A 79 3.35 -4.37 0.56
CA PHE A 79 4.25 -4.85 -0.50
C PHE A 79 4.78 -6.28 -0.24
N GLY A 80 4.55 -6.84 0.94
CA GLY A 80 5.17 -8.10 1.36
C GLY A 80 6.70 -8.04 1.31
N ARG A 81 7.28 -6.87 1.66
CA ARG A 81 8.73 -6.61 1.67
C ARG A 81 9.15 -6.07 3.04
N ASN A 82 10.40 -6.32 3.45
CA ASN A 82 10.88 -5.83 4.73
C ASN A 82 10.94 -4.29 4.80
N GLN A 83 10.86 -3.73 6.00
CA GLN A 83 10.88 -2.29 6.24
C GLN A 83 12.13 -1.61 5.70
N GLY A 84 13.30 -2.27 5.76
CA GLY A 84 14.55 -1.72 5.22
C GLY A 84 14.51 -1.53 3.70
N ALA A 85 13.88 -2.45 2.97
CA ALA A 85 13.66 -2.36 1.53
C ALA A 85 12.69 -1.22 1.18
N ILE A 86 11.63 -1.05 1.98
CA ILE A 86 10.69 0.08 1.86
C ILE A 86 11.44 1.40 2.07
N GLN A 87 12.15 1.57 3.19
CA GLN A 87 12.91 2.79 3.49
C GLN A 87 13.95 3.12 2.42
N SER A 88 14.68 2.10 1.96
CA SER A 88 15.67 2.26 0.89
C SER A 88 15.01 2.75 -0.39
N ARG A 89 13.81 2.24 -0.71
CA ARG A 89 13.08 2.66 -1.90
C ARG A 89 12.50 4.06 -1.77
N ILE A 90 11.88 4.39 -0.62
CA ILE A 90 11.40 5.75 -0.29
C ILE A 90 12.51 6.78 -0.50
N LYS A 91 13.72 6.47 0.00
CA LYS A 91 14.90 7.33 -0.18
C LYS A 91 15.30 7.47 -1.65
N LYS A 92 15.30 6.37 -2.41
CA LYS A 92 15.67 6.36 -3.83
C LYS A 92 14.68 7.13 -4.71
N LEU A 93 13.41 7.19 -4.32
CA LEU A 93 12.36 7.94 -5.01
C LEU A 93 12.24 9.40 -4.52
N GLU A 94 13.05 9.79 -3.53
CA GLU A 94 13.11 11.14 -2.96
C GLU A 94 11.73 11.64 -2.46
N LEU A 95 10.92 10.71 -1.93
CA LEU A 95 9.57 11.02 -1.46
C LEU A 95 9.56 12.00 -0.26
N PRO A 96 10.49 11.91 0.72
CA PRO A 96 10.57 12.89 1.80
C PRO A 96 10.82 14.31 1.32
N GLU A 97 11.61 14.47 0.25
CA GLU A 97 11.92 15.77 -0.36
C GLU A 97 10.71 16.32 -1.13
N LYS A 98 9.94 15.45 -1.78
CA LYS A 98 8.73 15.82 -2.53
C LYS A 98 7.53 16.16 -1.64
N TYR A 99 7.30 15.38 -0.58
CA TYR A 99 6.05 15.40 0.19
C TYR A 99 6.24 15.63 1.69
N GLY A 100 7.48 15.66 2.18
CA GLY A 100 7.80 15.75 3.59
C GLY A 100 7.94 14.37 4.25
N LYS A 101 8.63 14.35 5.41
CA LYS A 101 8.83 13.11 6.17
C LYS A 101 7.55 12.71 6.90
N ILE A 102 7.08 11.50 6.62
CA ILE A 102 6.10 10.80 7.46
C ILE A 102 6.72 10.41 8.80
N LYS A 103 5.95 10.56 9.89
CA LYS A 103 6.37 10.26 11.27
C LYS A 103 6.01 8.84 11.67
#